data_AF-A0A7X6MNH1-F1
#
_entry.id   AF-A0A7X6MNH1-F1
#
_cell.length_a   1.000
_cell.length_b   1.000
_cell.length_c   1.000
_cell.angle_alpha   90.00
_cell.angle_beta   90.00
_cell.angle_gamma   90.00
#
_symmetry.space_group_name_H-M   'P 1'
#
loop_
_entity.id
_entity.type
_entity.pdbx_description
1 polymer ?
#
loop_
_entity_poly.entity_id
_entity_poly.type
_entity_poly.pdbx_seq_one_letter_code
_entity_poly.pdbx_strand_id
1 'polypeptide(L)'
;MKVTVFGASGPTGQLLTARILADGHDVVAMARRPTTFPVTADGLRVVGGDATSPEDVSAAIAGSDAVVSVLGASFSRHPVHLYSASAQAICAAMARVGAGRLIVTSSAVLSDWTDPEWGWAERTVARRILGRLGRTLYVDMARMESIVAASGVDWTIMRPLGLANLDPPTTYRIAEDHIAGRQTARRDLAAAIVDQLTRTDYHRKAVAVATTNRHQSVAQTIWREGIKPNLPTALHRGRAGSHSGREKVTQ
;
A
#
# COMPACT_ATOMS: atom_id res chain seq x y z
N MET A 1 11.02 11.45 -14.87
CA MET A 1 9.74 10.85 -15.28
C MET A 1 8.63 11.47 -14.45
N LYS A 2 7.41 11.51 -14.98
CA LYS A 2 6.19 11.86 -14.25
C LYS A 2 5.46 10.60 -13.82
N VAL A 3 5.34 10.38 -12.52
CA VAL A 3 4.78 9.14 -11.94
C VAL A 3 3.46 9.45 -11.22
N THR A 4 2.37 8.82 -11.64
CA THR A 4 1.11 8.88 -10.87
C THR A 4 1.09 7.80 -9.79
N VAL A 5 0.82 8.17 -8.55
CA VAL A 5 0.78 7.26 -7.39
C VAL A 5 -0.62 7.21 -6.77
N PHE A 6 -1.26 6.05 -6.87
CA PHE A 6 -2.48 5.72 -6.16
C PHE A 6 -2.16 5.10 -4.80
N GLY A 7 -2.87 5.53 -3.76
CA GLY A 7 -2.56 5.14 -2.38
C GLY A 7 -1.43 5.97 -1.75
N ALA A 8 -1.08 7.11 -2.35
CA ALA A 8 0.02 7.98 -1.92
C ALA A 8 -0.10 8.47 -0.47
N SER A 9 -1.32 8.64 0.06
CA SER A 9 -1.52 9.04 1.46
C SER A 9 -1.28 7.92 2.49
N GLY A 10 -1.18 6.66 2.05
CA GLY A 10 -0.97 5.52 2.94
C GLY A 10 0.47 5.42 3.46
N PRO A 11 0.73 4.58 4.48
CA PRO A 11 2.08 4.46 5.06
C PRO A 11 3.17 4.08 4.05
N THR A 12 2.88 3.17 3.11
CA THR A 12 3.82 2.82 2.03
C THR A 12 3.87 3.93 0.97
N GLY A 13 2.71 4.51 0.62
CA GLY A 13 2.61 5.56 -0.38
C GLY A 13 3.41 6.81 -0.03
N GLN A 14 3.44 7.23 1.23
CA GLN A 14 4.21 8.39 1.66
C GLN A 14 5.72 8.16 1.48
N LEU A 15 6.22 6.97 1.86
CA LEU A 15 7.62 6.59 1.67
C LEU A 15 7.96 6.48 0.18
N LEU A 16 7.06 5.91 -0.62
CA LEU A 16 7.21 5.80 -2.06
C LEU A 16 7.26 7.18 -2.73
N THR A 17 6.32 8.07 -2.42
CA THR A 17 6.29 9.43 -2.96
C THR A 17 7.58 10.17 -2.61
N ALA A 18 8.03 10.12 -1.35
CA ALA A 18 9.29 10.74 -0.95
C ALA A 18 10.50 10.17 -1.72
N ARG A 19 10.54 8.85 -1.93
CA ARG A 19 11.63 8.21 -2.65
C ARG A 19 11.63 8.55 -4.15
N ILE A 20 10.47 8.56 -4.81
CA ILE A 20 10.36 8.94 -6.23
C ILE A 20 10.87 10.38 -6.44
N LEU A 21 10.48 11.30 -5.55
CA LEU A 21 10.95 12.70 -5.60
C LEU A 21 12.46 12.80 -5.35
N ALA A 22 12.99 12.03 -4.40
CA ALA A 22 14.43 12.00 -4.11
C ALA A 22 15.27 11.48 -5.29
N ASP A 23 14.71 10.57 -6.10
CA ASP A 23 15.33 10.06 -7.33
C ASP A 23 15.14 11.03 -8.53
N GLY A 24 14.62 12.25 -8.29
CA GLY A 24 14.53 13.33 -9.28
C GLY A 24 13.36 13.21 -10.25
N HIS A 25 12.30 12.48 -9.88
CA HIS A 25 11.09 12.33 -10.68
C HIS A 25 9.95 13.21 -10.16
N ASP A 26 9.04 13.62 -11.04
CA ASP A 26 7.82 14.31 -10.67
C ASP A 26 6.76 13.31 -10.21
N VAL A 27 5.97 13.67 -9.20
CA VAL A 27 4.90 12.83 -8.66
C VAL A 27 3.55 13.50 -8.79
N VAL A 28 2.58 12.76 -9.33
CA VAL A 28 1.16 13.05 -9.18
C VAL A 28 0.59 12.14 -8.10
N ALA A 29 0.39 12.66 -6.90
CA ALA A 29 -0.18 11.90 -5.79
C ALA A 29 -1.70 12.03 -5.77
N MET A 30 -2.42 10.93 -5.99
CA MET A 30 -3.88 10.92 -5.88
C MET A 30 -4.32 10.61 -4.45
N ALA A 31 -5.13 11.49 -3.89
CA ALA A 31 -5.63 11.39 -2.52
C ALA A 31 -7.12 11.75 -2.47
N ARG A 32 -7.90 11.00 -1.69
CA ARG A 32 -9.33 11.33 -1.45
C ARG A 32 -9.53 12.70 -0.78
N ARG A 33 -8.55 13.15 -0.01
CA ARG A 33 -8.56 14.44 0.72
C ARG A 33 -7.23 15.16 0.49
N PRO A 34 -7.05 15.82 -0.67
CA PRO A 34 -5.77 16.41 -1.06
C PRO A 34 -5.29 17.50 -0.09
N THR A 35 -6.21 18.24 0.53
CA THR A 35 -5.90 19.28 1.52
C THR A 35 -5.27 18.75 2.81
N THR A 36 -5.33 17.43 3.05
CA THR A 36 -4.76 16.77 4.23
C THR A 36 -3.52 15.94 3.89
N PHE A 37 -2.96 16.10 2.69
CA PHE A 37 -1.81 15.34 2.26
C PHE A 37 -0.58 15.73 3.10
N PRO A 38 0.16 14.76 3.68
CA PRO A 38 1.14 15.06 4.73
C PRO A 38 2.51 15.53 4.21
N VAL A 39 2.70 15.56 2.88
CA VAL A 39 3.99 15.89 2.26
C VAL A 39 3.81 17.09 1.34
N THR A 40 4.79 18.00 1.37
CA THR A 40 4.94 19.07 0.40
C THR A 40 6.39 19.07 -0.07
N ALA A 41 6.59 19.12 -1.37
CA ALA A 41 7.91 19.07 -1.99
C ALA A 41 7.83 19.62 -3.42
N ASP A 42 8.96 20.09 -3.95
CA ASP A 42 9.08 20.42 -5.37
C ASP A 42 8.89 19.14 -6.20
N GLY A 43 8.26 19.27 -7.37
CA GLY A 43 7.92 18.12 -8.24
C GLY A 43 6.71 17.30 -7.77
N LEU A 44 6.09 17.63 -6.62
CA LEU A 44 4.87 16.97 -6.14
C LEU A 44 3.61 17.76 -6.50
N ARG A 45 2.71 17.12 -7.25
CA ARG A 45 1.33 17.59 -7.48
C ARG A 45 0.34 16.65 -6.79
N VAL A 46 -0.47 17.18 -5.87
CA VAL A 46 -1.52 16.40 -5.20
C VAL A 46 -2.86 16.65 -5.89
N VAL A 47 -3.56 15.58 -6.27
CA VAL A 47 -4.88 15.64 -6.91
C VAL A 47 -5.94 14.95 -6.08
N GLY A 48 -7.14 15.52 -6.06
CA GLY A 48 -8.31 14.94 -5.41
C GLY A 48 -9.01 13.93 -6.32
N GLY A 49 -9.52 12.83 -5.75
CA GLY A 49 -10.47 11.94 -6.43
C GLY A 49 -10.57 10.54 -5.83
N ASP A 50 -11.38 9.71 -6.48
CA ASP A 50 -11.59 8.31 -6.17
C ASP A 50 -10.83 7.40 -7.16
N ALA A 51 -9.98 6.52 -6.64
CA ALA A 51 -9.20 5.58 -7.46
C ALA A 51 -10.07 4.55 -8.20
N THR A 52 -11.36 4.44 -7.88
CA THR A 52 -12.34 3.58 -8.55
C THR A 52 -13.17 4.32 -9.60
N SER A 53 -13.07 5.66 -9.66
CA SER A 53 -13.74 6.50 -10.65
C SER A 53 -12.90 6.55 -11.94
N PRO A 54 -13.43 6.07 -13.09
CA PRO A 54 -12.70 6.15 -14.36
C PRO A 54 -12.34 7.57 -14.78
N GLU A 55 -13.17 8.56 -14.43
CA GLU A 55 -12.96 9.97 -14.74
C GLU A 55 -11.78 10.53 -13.92
N ASP A 56 -11.83 10.37 -12.59
CA ASP A 56 -10.78 10.86 -11.69
C ASP A 56 -9.43 10.21 -12.00
N VAL A 57 -9.44 8.90 -12.28
CA VAL A 57 -8.24 8.13 -12.67
C VAL A 57 -7.67 8.64 -13.99
N SER A 58 -8.51 8.91 -15.00
CA SER A 58 -8.06 9.45 -16.29
C SER A 58 -7.43 10.83 -16.13
N ALA A 59 -8.05 11.70 -15.33
CA ALA A 59 -7.53 13.04 -15.05
C ALA A 59 -6.19 13.00 -14.27
N ALA A 60 -6.04 12.06 -13.34
CA ALA A 60 -4.81 11.88 -12.58
C ALA A 60 -3.65 11.39 -13.46
N ILE A 61 -3.90 10.41 -14.33
CA ILE A 61 -2.88 9.74 -15.16
C ILE A 61 -2.44 10.60 -16.35
N ALA A 62 -3.21 11.60 -16.77
CA ALA A 62 -2.89 12.44 -17.93
C ALA A 62 -1.43 12.97 -17.93
N GLY A 63 -0.68 12.61 -18.97
CA GLY A 63 0.73 12.97 -19.16
C GLY A 63 1.72 12.26 -18.23
N SER A 64 1.34 11.13 -17.62
CA SER A 64 2.24 10.30 -16.81
C SER A 64 3.03 9.32 -17.68
N ASP A 65 4.31 9.14 -17.36
CA ASP A 65 5.17 8.12 -17.96
C ASP A 65 4.93 6.74 -17.31
N ALA A 66 4.66 6.74 -16.00
CA ALA A 66 4.44 5.55 -15.21
C ALA A 66 3.30 5.73 -14.20
N VAL A 67 2.65 4.63 -13.84
CA VAL A 67 1.59 4.57 -12.84
C VAL A 67 1.93 3.53 -11.79
N VAL A 68 1.80 3.91 -10.52
CA VAL A 68 2.00 3.02 -9.39
C VAL A 68 0.76 2.96 -8.52
N SER A 69 0.32 1.74 -8.19
CA SER A 69 -0.74 1.52 -7.21
C SER A 69 -0.20 0.80 -5.97
N VAL A 70 -0.20 1.51 -4.84
CA VAL A 70 0.05 0.98 -3.50
C VAL A 70 -1.22 1.09 -2.64
N LEU A 71 -2.38 1.00 -3.28
CA LEU A 71 -3.68 1.06 -2.60
C LEU A 71 -3.78 -0.04 -1.55
N GLY A 72 -4.38 0.31 -0.41
CA GLY A 72 -4.60 -0.59 0.71
C GLY A 72 -6.00 -0.42 1.28
N ALA A 73 -6.65 -1.53 1.58
CA ALA A 73 -7.88 -1.56 2.35
C ALA A 73 -7.64 -2.25 3.71
N SER A 74 -8.38 -1.83 4.73
CA SER A 74 -8.44 -2.57 5.99
C SER A 74 -9.10 -3.93 5.79
N PHE A 75 -8.76 -4.91 6.63
CA PHE A 75 -9.52 -6.16 6.67
C PHE A 75 -10.99 -5.90 6.96
N SER A 76 -11.85 -6.57 6.20
CA SER A 76 -13.29 -6.37 6.23
C SER A 76 -14.01 -7.69 6.01
N ARG A 77 -15.12 -7.89 6.70
CA ARG A 77 -16.04 -9.00 6.41
C ARG A 77 -16.95 -8.71 5.21
N HIS A 78 -17.06 -7.45 4.83
CA HIS A 78 -17.82 -7.04 3.65
C HIS A 78 -16.96 -7.23 2.38
N PRO A 79 -17.60 -7.42 1.22
CA PRO A 79 -16.89 -7.43 -0.06
C PRO A 79 -16.01 -6.20 -0.22
N VAL A 80 -14.75 -6.44 -0.58
CA VAL A 80 -13.79 -5.39 -0.97
C VAL A 80 -13.77 -5.37 -2.49
N HIS A 81 -13.80 -4.18 -3.07
CA HIS A 81 -13.75 -3.95 -4.52
C HIS A 81 -12.66 -2.95 -4.94
N LEU A 82 -11.94 -2.40 -3.96
CA LEU A 82 -10.97 -1.33 -4.19
C LEU A 82 -9.89 -1.75 -5.19
N TYR A 83 -9.35 -2.95 -5.06
CA TYR A 83 -8.21 -3.41 -5.87
C TYR A 83 -8.65 -3.67 -7.30
N SER A 84 -9.71 -4.46 -7.49
CA SER A 84 -10.17 -4.81 -8.83
C SER A 84 -10.77 -3.61 -9.59
N ALA A 85 -11.60 -2.79 -8.94
CA ALA A 85 -12.20 -1.62 -9.58
C ALA A 85 -11.15 -0.56 -9.94
N SER A 86 -10.18 -0.30 -9.06
CA SER A 86 -9.09 0.62 -9.39
C SER A 86 -8.19 0.09 -10.51
N ALA A 87 -7.87 -1.21 -10.52
CA ALA A 87 -7.10 -1.80 -11.63
C ALA A 87 -7.83 -1.68 -12.97
N GLN A 88 -9.15 -1.89 -13.00
CA GLN A 88 -9.95 -1.68 -14.22
C GLN A 88 -9.86 -0.24 -14.71
N ALA A 89 -10.09 0.73 -13.82
CA ALA A 89 -10.03 2.14 -14.15
C ALA A 89 -8.62 2.55 -14.62
N ILE A 90 -7.58 2.12 -13.91
CA ILE A 90 -6.18 2.43 -14.22
C ILE A 90 -5.77 1.84 -15.57
N CYS A 91 -6.00 0.54 -15.79
CA CYS A 91 -5.62 -0.12 -17.05
C CYS A 91 -6.35 0.50 -18.25
N ALA A 92 -7.64 0.81 -18.10
CA ALA A 92 -8.42 1.47 -19.15
C ALA A 92 -7.92 2.89 -19.45
N ALA A 93 -7.60 3.67 -18.42
CA ALA A 93 -7.07 5.02 -18.59
C ALA A 93 -5.68 5.00 -19.24
N MET A 94 -4.78 4.14 -18.76
CA MET A 94 -3.43 3.99 -19.33
C MET A 94 -3.46 3.58 -20.80
N ALA A 95 -4.35 2.67 -21.19
CA ALA A 95 -4.53 2.27 -22.58
C ALA A 95 -4.95 3.44 -23.49
N ARG A 96 -5.72 4.41 -22.98
CA ARG A 96 -6.13 5.60 -23.74
C ARG A 96 -5.02 6.64 -23.85
N VAL A 97 -4.25 6.85 -22.79
CA VAL A 97 -3.21 7.90 -22.76
C VAL A 97 -1.85 7.43 -23.25
N GLY A 98 -1.66 6.13 -23.46
CA GLY A 98 -0.38 5.55 -23.90
C GLY A 98 0.69 5.47 -22.81
N ALA A 99 0.30 5.50 -21.52
CA ALA A 99 1.25 5.37 -20.42
C ALA A 99 1.81 3.93 -20.38
N GLY A 100 3.14 3.81 -20.44
CA GLY A 100 3.79 2.54 -20.72
C GLY A 100 3.87 1.60 -19.52
N ARG A 101 4.15 2.13 -18.32
CA ARG A 101 4.61 1.35 -17.16
C ARG A 101 3.61 1.35 -16.01
N LEU A 102 3.16 0.18 -15.56
CA LEU A 102 2.28 -0.02 -14.41
C LEU A 102 2.96 -0.87 -13.33
N ILE A 103 3.05 -0.40 -12.09
CA ILE A 103 3.48 -1.22 -10.95
C ILE A 103 2.34 -1.27 -9.94
N VAL A 104 1.85 -2.48 -9.61
CA VAL A 104 0.78 -2.65 -8.62
C VAL A 104 1.25 -3.48 -7.44
N THR A 105 0.86 -3.09 -6.24
CA THR A 105 1.14 -3.85 -5.02
C THR A 105 0.01 -4.83 -4.77
N SER A 106 0.38 -6.11 -4.75
CA SER A 106 -0.46 -7.23 -4.35
C SER A 106 0.03 -7.79 -2.99
N SER A 107 0.04 -9.11 -2.82
CA SER A 107 0.41 -9.79 -1.58
C SER A 107 0.99 -11.17 -1.87
N ALA A 108 2.06 -11.54 -1.18
CA ALA A 108 2.63 -12.89 -1.27
C ALA A 108 1.68 -14.00 -0.79
N VAL A 109 0.62 -13.64 -0.06
CA VAL A 109 -0.45 -14.57 0.35
C VAL A 109 -1.18 -15.19 -0.85
N LEU A 110 -1.14 -14.54 -2.02
CA LEU A 110 -1.71 -15.10 -3.25
C LEU A 110 -0.81 -16.14 -3.92
N SER A 111 0.41 -16.37 -3.41
CA SER A 111 1.22 -17.51 -3.80
C SER A 111 0.83 -18.74 -2.98
N ASP A 112 0.87 -19.92 -3.60
CA ASP A 112 0.66 -21.19 -2.88
C ASP A 112 1.87 -21.61 -2.03
N TRP A 113 2.95 -20.83 -2.09
CA TRP A 113 4.18 -21.11 -1.37
C TRP A 113 4.09 -20.67 0.09
N THR A 114 4.64 -21.48 0.99
CA THR A 114 4.78 -21.15 2.41
C THR A 114 6.19 -21.49 2.85
N ASP A 115 6.86 -20.55 3.51
CA ASP A 115 8.22 -20.70 3.98
C ASP A 115 8.37 -21.93 4.90
N PRO A 116 9.27 -22.88 4.58
CA PRO A 116 9.56 -24.04 5.43
C PRO A 116 10.05 -23.68 6.83
N GLU A 117 10.60 -22.49 7.05
CA GLU A 117 11.09 -22.04 8.36
C GLU A 117 9.98 -21.55 9.29
N TRP A 118 8.75 -21.32 8.79
CA TRP A 118 7.64 -20.91 9.64
C TRP A 118 7.20 -22.07 10.53
N GLY A 119 7.08 -21.81 11.83
CA GLY A 119 6.59 -22.81 12.78
C GLY A 119 5.12 -23.20 12.52
N TRP A 120 4.72 -24.39 12.95
CA TRP A 120 3.35 -24.89 12.76
C TRP A 120 2.28 -23.92 13.30
N ALA A 121 2.53 -23.32 14.47
CA ALA A 121 1.61 -22.36 15.08
C ALA A 121 1.48 -21.08 14.24
N GLU A 122 2.60 -20.55 13.72
CA GLU A 122 2.63 -19.36 12.88
C GLU A 122 1.86 -19.59 11.58
N ARG A 123 2.10 -20.72 10.90
CA ARG A 123 1.36 -21.10 9.68
C ARG A 123 -0.14 -21.22 9.96
N THR A 124 -0.50 -21.86 11.07
CA THR A 124 -1.91 -22.12 11.41
C THR A 124 -2.64 -20.82 11.74
N VAL A 125 -2.05 -19.96 12.55
CA VAL A 125 -2.64 -18.66 12.94
C VAL A 125 -2.72 -17.73 11.73
N ALA A 126 -1.66 -17.65 10.92
CA ALA A 126 -1.68 -16.86 9.69
C ALA A 126 -2.79 -17.33 8.75
N ARG A 127 -2.88 -18.64 8.44
CA ARG A 127 -3.94 -19.19 7.58
C ARG A 127 -5.34 -18.90 8.12
N ARG A 128 -5.56 -18.99 9.43
CA ARG A 128 -6.86 -18.69 10.05
C ARG A 128 -7.24 -17.21 9.93
N ILE A 129 -6.31 -16.30 10.18
CA ILE A 129 -6.55 -14.84 10.13
C ILE A 129 -6.73 -14.39 8.68
N LEU A 130 -5.83 -14.81 7.79
CA LEU A 130 -5.88 -14.51 6.36
C LEU A 130 -7.17 -15.07 5.72
N GLY A 131 -7.54 -16.31 6.05
CA GLY A 131 -8.71 -16.99 5.50
C GLY A 131 -10.07 -16.52 6.05
N ARG A 132 -10.13 -15.88 7.23
CA ARG A 132 -11.40 -15.40 7.82
C ARG A 132 -11.56 -13.88 7.77
N LEU A 133 -10.52 -13.11 8.05
CA LEU A 133 -10.57 -11.65 8.11
C LEU A 133 -10.08 -10.99 6.82
N GLY A 134 -9.09 -11.61 6.15
CA GLY A 134 -8.51 -11.10 4.91
C GLY A 134 -9.14 -11.64 3.62
N ARG A 135 -10.06 -12.60 3.69
CA ARG A 135 -10.55 -13.34 2.51
C ARG A 135 -11.10 -12.43 1.42
N THR A 136 -11.97 -11.48 1.77
CA THR A 136 -12.60 -10.57 0.80
C THR A 136 -11.56 -9.69 0.11
N LEU A 137 -10.57 -9.22 0.86
CA LEU A 137 -9.42 -8.47 0.38
C LEU A 137 -8.56 -9.31 -0.57
N TYR A 138 -8.18 -10.52 -0.21
CA TYR A 138 -7.35 -11.38 -1.07
C TYR A 138 -8.06 -11.85 -2.33
N VAL A 139 -9.37 -12.12 -2.25
CA VAL A 139 -10.18 -12.41 -3.44
C VAL A 139 -10.19 -11.21 -4.40
N ASP A 140 -10.30 -9.99 -3.88
CA ASP A 140 -10.28 -8.78 -4.71
C ASP A 140 -8.89 -8.49 -5.31
N MET A 141 -7.82 -8.74 -4.55
CA MET A 141 -6.44 -8.67 -5.05
C MET A 141 -6.17 -9.71 -6.14
N ALA A 142 -6.68 -10.94 -6.01
CA ALA A 142 -6.55 -11.95 -7.06
C ALA A 142 -7.27 -11.53 -8.36
N ARG A 143 -8.45 -10.89 -8.23
CA ARG A 143 -9.14 -10.28 -9.37
C ARG A 143 -8.32 -9.14 -9.99
N MET A 144 -7.75 -8.25 -9.16
CA MET A 144 -6.86 -7.19 -9.59
C MET A 144 -5.66 -7.75 -10.39
N GLU A 145 -4.99 -8.79 -9.88
CA GLU A 145 -3.89 -9.43 -10.60
C GLU A 145 -4.33 -9.99 -11.95
N SER A 146 -5.51 -10.61 -12.03
CA SER A 146 -6.06 -11.13 -13.29
C SER A 146 -6.36 -10.01 -14.29
N ILE A 147 -6.94 -8.90 -13.84
CA ILE A 147 -7.22 -7.71 -14.68
C ILE A 147 -5.93 -7.10 -15.21
N VAL A 148 -4.94 -6.89 -14.34
CA VAL A 148 -3.63 -6.34 -14.72
C VAL A 148 -2.92 -7.30 -15.67
N ALA A 149 -2.90 -8.60 -15.37
CA ALA A 149 -2.26 -9.61 -16.22
C ALA A 149 -2.87 -9.69 -17.62
N ALA A 150 -4.20 -9.55 -17.74
CA ALA A 150 -4.91 -9.56 -19.01
C ALA A 150 -4.84 -8.23 -19.79
N SER A 151 -4.35 -7.15 -19.16
CA SER A 151 -4.23 -5.86 -19.82
C SER A 151 -3.14 -5.84 -20.89
N GLY A 152 -3.12 -4.81 -21.73
CA GLY A 152 -2.05 -4.55 -22.71
C GLY A 152 -0.89 -3.67 -22.19
N VAL A 153 -0.95 -3.16 -20.96
CA VAL A 153 0.11 -2.30 -20.40
C VAL A 153 1.32 -3.12 -19.97
N ASP A 154 2.51 -2.54 -20.02
CA ASP A 154 3.67 -3.19 -19.40
C ASP A 154 3.57 -3.06 -17.88
N TRP A 155 3.50 -4.18 -17.18
CA TRP A 155 3.19 -4.21 -15.76
C TRP A 155 4.16 -5.05 -14.92
N THR A 156 4.28 -4.72 -13.64
CA THR A 156 4.89 -5.58 -12.61
C THR A 156 3.96 -5.65 -11.41
N ILE A 157 3.66 -6.85 -10.94
CA ILE A 157 2.87 -7.08 -9.73
C ILE A 157 3.84 -7.36 -8.57
N MET A 158 3.91 -6.47 -7.60
CA MET A 158 4.78 -6.59 -6.43
C MET A 158 4.01 -7.26 -5.29
N ARG A 159 4.45 -8.45 -4.86
CA ARG A 159 3.86 -9.25 -3.78
C ARG A 159 4.74 -9.17 -2.52
N PRO A 160 4.61 -8.12 -1.69
CA PRO A 160 5.29 -8.09 -0.41
C PRO A 160 4.82 -9.24 0.50
N LEU A 161 5.70 -9.64 1.41
CA LEU A 161 5.38 -10.43 2.60
C LEU A 161 4.62 -9.55 3.63
N GLY A 162 4.64 -9.91 4.92
CA GLY A 162 4.01 -9.09 5.96
C GLY A 162 4.60 -7.68 6.03
N LEU A 163 3.81 -6.65 5.68
CA LEU A 163 4.28 -5.26 5.68
C LEU A 163 4.57 -4.76 7.10
N ALA A 164 5.81 -4.33 7.32
CA ALA A 164 6.28 -3.83 8.61
C ALA A 164 6.94 -2.46 8.50
N ASN A 165 6.99 -1.75 9.62
CA ASN A 165 7.83 -0.54 9.73
C ASN A 165 9.11 -0.99 10.43
N LEU A 166 10.15 -1.23 9.64
CA LEU A 166 11.46 -1.67 10.11
C LEU A 166 12.43 -0.50 9.97
N ASP A 167 12.88 0.04 11.10
CA ASP A 167 13.89 1.11 11.18
C ASP A 167 15.08 0.55 11.99
N PRO A 168 16.36 0.72 11.60
CA PRO A 168 17.01 1.58 10.58
C PRO A 168 17.11 0.92 9.16
N PRO A 169 17.85 1.47 8.15
CA PRO A 169 17.87 0.95 6.77
C PRO A 169 18.10 -0.56 6.65
N THR A 170 17.37 -1.16 5.71
CA THR A 170 17.27 -2.59 5.48
C THR A 170 17.71 -2.94 4.05
N THR A 171 17.93 -4.23 3.79
CA THR A 171 18.19 -4.76 2.44
C THR A 171 17.02 -5.62 2.01
N TYR A 172 16.64 -5.55 0.73
CA TYR A 172 15.61 -6.40 0.17
C TYR A 172 16.10 -7.25 -0.98
N ARG A 173 15.30 -8.26 -1.32
CA ARG A 173 15.44 -9.09 -2.51
C ARG A 173 14.08 -9.20 -3.20
N ILE A 174 14.14 -9.40 -4.52
CA ILE A 174 13.00 -9.67 -5.40
C ILE A 174 13.20 -11.05 -6.02
N ALA A 175 12.13 -11.84 -6.13
CA ALA A 175 12.12 -13.14 -6.79
C ALA A 175 10.77 -13.39 -7.47
N GLU A 176 10.73 -14.08 -8.62
CA GLU A 176 9.50 -14.27 -9.39
C GLU A 176 8.49 -15.19 -8.71
N ASP A 177 8.95 -16.35 -8.21
CA ASP A 177 8.03 -17.36 -7.68
C ASP A 177 7.77 -17.18 -6.19
N HIS A 178 8.84 -17.20 -5.42
CA HIS A 178 8.79 -17.21 -3.97
C HIS A 178 10.09 -16.67 -3.39
N ILE A 179 9.99 -16.20 -2.15
CA ILE A 179 11.12 -15.66 -1.43
C ILE A 179 11.01 -16.04 0.05
N ALA A 180 12.11 -16.55 0.60
CA ALA A 180 12.21 -16.80 2.03
C ALA A 180 12.15 -15.50 2.83
N GLY A 181 11.50 -15.57 3.99
CA GLY A 181 11.36 -14.43 4.88
C GLY A 181 9.98 -14.35 5.53
N ARG A 182 9.85 -13.33 6.39
CA ARG A 182 8.61 -13.09 7.15
C ARG A 182 7.92 -11.80 6.74
N GLN A 183 8.71 -10.79 6.38
CA GLN A 183 8.25 -9.42 6.27
C GLN A 183 8.92 -8.65 5.16
N THR A 184 8.25 -7.57 4.77
CA THR A 184 8.76 -6.56 3.87
C THR A 184 8.64 -5.23 4.57
N ALA A 185 9.75 -4.54 4.78
CA ALA A 185 9.74 -3.18 5.27
C ALA A 185 9.03 -2.30 4.23
N ARG A 186 8.16 -1.39 4.67
CA ARG A 186 7.49 -0.47 3.72
C ARG A 186 8.48 0.38 2.94
N ARG A 187 9.60 0.76 3.57
CA ARG A 187 10.74 1.45 2.92
C ARG A 187 11.39 0.61 1.82
N ASP A 188 11.48 -0.70 2.02
CA ASP A 188 12.08 -1.62 1.05
C ASP A 188 11.13 -1.86 -0.11
N LEU A 189 9.83 -2.01 0.15
CA LEU A 189 8.85 -2.08 -0.92
C LEU A 189 8.85 -0.78 -1.76
N ALA A 190 8.92 0.38 -1.12
CA ALA A 190 9.04 1.66 -1.81
C ALA A 190 10.30 1.72 -2.68
N ALA A 191 11.47 1.34 -2.15
CA ALA A 191 12.72 1.27 -2.91
C ALA A 191 12.63 0.29 -4.09
N ALA A 192 12.11 -0.92 -3.86
CA ALA A 192 11.93 -1.94 -4.87
C ALA A 192 11.01 -1.48 -6.01
N ILE A 193 9.93 -0.76 -5.69
CA ILE A 193 9.04 -0.17 -6.70
C ILE A 193 9.76 0.89 -7.52
N VAL A 194 10.54 1.78 -6.88
CA VAL A 194 11.26 2.85 -7.59
C VAL A 194 12.32 2.29 -8.53
N ASP A 195 13.09 1.28 -8.10
CA ASP A 195 14.03 0.58 -8.98
C ASP A 195 13.34 0.00 -10.22
N GLN A 196 12.10 -0.47 -10.07
CA GLN A 196 11.32 -1.08 -11.14
C GLN A 196 10.61 -0.08 -12.05
N LEU A 197 10.71 1.23 -11.79
CA LEU A 197 10.18 2.25 -12.71
C LEU A 197 10.94 2.29 -14.04
N THR A 198 12.24 1.96 -14.02
CA THR A 198 13.12 2.05 -15.20
C THR A 198 13.70 0.70 -15.63
N ARG A 199 13.70 -0.30 -14.74
CA ARG A 199 14.20 -1.65 -15.04
C ARG A 199 13.17 -2.51 -15.75
N THR A 200 13.68 -3.43 -16.58
CA THR A 200 12.86 -4.31 -17.42
C THR A 200 12.85 -5.78 -17.02
N ASP A 201 13.56 -6.15 -15.95
CA ASP A 201 13.74 -7.53 -15.50
C ASP A 201 12.43 -8.22 -15.09
N TYR A 202 11.47 -7.44 -14.58
CA TYR A 202 10.17 -7.94 -14.10
C TYR A 202 8.97 -7.45 -14.91
N HIS A 203 9.19 -7.08 -16.16
CA HIS A 203 8.09 -6.79 -17.10
C HIS A 203 7.19 -8.02 -17.25
N ARG A 204 5.88 -7.79 -17.11
CA ARG A 204 4.80 -8.78 -17.19
C ARG A 204 4.96 -9.94 -16.21
N LYS A 205 5.56 -9.68 -15.05
CA LYS A 205 5.80 -10.67 -13.99
C LYS A 205 5.20 -10.26 -12.66
N ALA A 206 4.70 -11.25 -11.92
CA ALA A 206 4.42 -11.11 -10.50
C ALA A 206 5.66 -11.54 -9.73
N VAL A 207 6.08 -10.74 -8.75
CA VAL A 207 7.32 -10.96 -8.01
C VAL A 207 7.13 -10.77 -6.52
N ALA A 208 7.71 -11.63 -5.72
CA ALA A 208 7.75 -11.50 -4.27
C ALA A 208 8.89 -10.59 -3.84
N VAL A 209 8.65 -9.81 -2.77
CA VAL A 209 9.63 -8.87 -2.21
C VAL A 209 9.79 -9.15 -0.72
N ALA A 210 11.02 -9.37 -0.24
CA ALA A 210 11.30 -9.61 1.17
C ALA A 210 12.46 -8.76 1.66
N THR A 211 12.35 -8.32 2.92
CA THR A 211 13.47 -7.74 3.67
C THR A 211 14.32 -8.88 4.23
N THR A 212 15.62 -8.87 3.97
CA THR A 212 16.51 -10.02 4.22
C THR A 212 17.34 -9.91 5.48
N ASN A 213 17.52 -8.71 6.05
CA ASN A 213 18.41 -8.49 7.18
C ASN A 213 17.71 -8.22 8.52
N ARG A 214 16.36 -8.16 8.56
CA ARG A 214 15.56 -7.92 9.78
C ARG A 214 14.15 -8.53 9.69
N HIS A 215 13.59 -8.88 10.84
CA HIS A 215 12.19 -9.24 11.01
C HIS A 215 11.66 -8.74 12.38
N GLN A 216 10.41 -8.31 12.41
CA GLN A 216 9.58 -8.06 13.59
C GLN A 216 8.58 -9.21 13.80
N SER A 217 7.99 -9.27 14.98
CA SER A 217 6.96 -10.27 15.31
C SER A 217 5.73 -10.12 14.41
N VAL A 218 5.32 -11.23 13.77
CA VAL A 218 4.10 -11.33 12.95
C VAL A 218 2.86 -11.00 13.77
N ALA A 219 2.83 -11.36 15.06
CA ALA A 219 1.73 -11.08 15.97
C ALA A 219 1.53 -9.56 16.19
N GLN A 220 2.61 -8.80 16.34
CA GLN A 220 2.55 -7.34 16.48
C GLN A 220 2.05 -6.67 15.20
N THR A 221 2.42 -7.21 14.04
CA THR A 221 1.98 -6.68 12.73
C THR A 221 0.47 -6.90 12.54
N ILE A 222 -0.02 -8.11 12.79
CA ILE A 222 -1.45 -8.43 12.74
C ILE A 222 -2.26 -7.58 13.72
N TRP A 223 -1.75 -7.39 14.95
CA TRP A 223 -2.38 -6.53 15.93
C TRP A 223 -2.51 -5.10 15.43
N ARG A 224 -1.42 -4.52 14.91
CA ARG A 224 -1.38 -3.11 14.51
C ARG A 224 -2.17 -2.82 13.23
N GLU A 225 -2.15 -3.73 12.27
CA GLU A 225 -2.73 -3.52 10.93
C GLU A 225 -4.15 -4.11 10.81
N GLY A 226 -4.42 -5.24 11.47
CA GLY A 226 -5.70 -5.95 11.33
C GLY A 226 -6.68 -5.72 12.48
N ILE A 227 -6.20 -5.52 13.71
CA ILE A 227 -7.04 -5.47 14.91
C ILE A 227 -7.21 -4.02 15.40
N LYS A 228 -6.10 -3.31 15.68
CA LYS A 228 -6.12 -1.94 16.24
C LYS A 228 -6.93 -0.92 15.43
N PRO A 229 -6.87 -0.88 14.09
CA PRO A 229 -7.62 0.11 13.30
C PRO A 229 -9.13 -0.16 13.28
N ASN A 230 -9.55 -1.37 13.64
CA ASN A 230 -10.95 -1.82 13.63
C ASN A 230 -11.58 -1.81 15.03
N LEU A 231 -10.84 -1.42 16.07
CA LEU A 231 -11.40 -1.22 17.40
C LEU A 231 -12.17 0.11 17.43
N PRO A 232 -13.39 0.16 18.00
CA PRO A 232 -14.08 1.42 18.22
C PRO A 232 -13.23 2.29 19.14
N THR A 233 -12.90 3.51 18.69
CA THR A 233 -12.13 4.49 19.45
C THR A 233 -12.98 4.97 20.64
N ALA A 234 -12.99 4.21 21.73
CA ALA A 234 -13.66 4.62 22.95
C ALA A 234 -12.76 5.57 23.76
N LEU A 235 -13.22 6.82 23.84
CA LEU A 235 -13.05 7.79 24.93
C LEU A 235 -11.69 8.51 25.07
N HIS A 236 -11.52 9.55 24.25
CA HIS A 236 -10.88 10.80 24.69
C HIS A 236 -11.77 12.00 24.36
N ARG A 237 -12.89 12.12 25.08
CA ARG A 237 -13.58 13.41 25.33
C ARG A 237 -14.23 13.38 26.71
N GLY A 238 -13.73 14.25 27.58
CA GLY A 238 -14.20 14.49 28.94
C GLY A 238 -13.35 15.60 29.56
N ARG A 239 -13.47 16.80 28.98
CA ARG A 239 -12.77 18.03 29.36
C ARG A 239 -13.38 18.60 30.65
N ALA A 240 -12.52 19.10 31.52
CA ALA A 240 -12.60 20.39 32.23
C ALA A 240 -13.84 20.76 33.07
N GLY A 241 -13.57 21.20 34.31
CA GLY A 241 -14.21 22.39 34.87
C GLY A 241 -14.92 22.24 36.22
N SER A 242 -14.17 22.30 37.32
CA SER A 242 -14.69 22.83 38.59
C SER A 242 -13.57 23.48 39.41
N HIS A 243 -13.12 24.66 38.95
CA HIS A 243 -12.55 25.66 39.84
C HIS A 243 -13.67 26.62 40.21
N SER A 244 -14.34 26.37 41.33
CA SER A 244 -15.15 27.40 42.00
C SER A 244 -14.23 28.18 42.95
N GLY A 245 -14.04 29.46 42.63
CA GLY A 245 -13.42 30.41 43.53
C GLY A 245 -14.30 30.60 44.77
N ARG A 246 -13.69 30.49 45.95
CA ARG A 246 -14.23 31.07 47.18
C ARG A 246 -13.62 32.45 47.36
N GLU A 247 -14.43 33.48 47.18
CA GLU A 247 -14.19 34.82 47.68
C GLU A 247 -14.11 34.80 49.20
N LYS A 248 -13.08 35.46 49.73
CA LYS A 248 -13.02 35.93 51.11
C LYS A 248 -13.74 37.27 51.18
N VAL A 249 -14.77 37.36 52.01
CA VAL A 249 -15.23 38.61 52.61
C VAL A 249 -14.76 38.62 54.07
N THR A 250 -14.16 39.73 54.45
CA THR A 250 -13.65 40.19 55.75
C THR A 250 -14.60 40.01 56.94
N GLN A 251 -14.07 39.48 58.05
CA GLN A 251 -13.84 40.21 59.32
C GLN A 251 -12.87 39.40 60.20
#